data_AF-A0A7X8W1E8-F1
#
_entry.id   AF-A0A7X8W1E8-F1
#
_cell.length_a   1.000
_cell.length_b   1.000
_cell.length_c   1.000
_cell.angle_alpha   90.00
_cell.angle_beta   90.00
_cell.angle_gamma   90.00
#
_symmetry.space_group_name_H-M   'P 1'
#
loop_
_entity.id
_entity.type
_entity.pdbx_description
1 polymer ?
#
loop_
_entity_poly.entity_id
_entity_poly.type
_entity_poly.pdbx_seq_one_letter_code
_entity_poly.pdbx_strand_id
1 'polypeptide(L)'
;LYVKHIMRSPNEERQFVIPDYMDGYLIDYVKGKVAFDMEWNSKDQTFDRDLYAFRAFYETGIIDVGGIITRDVSLNPVFQSLGIMKKYGASTTWLGKLLPRIRTRRHGGCPLFIVAIKPGCIADLENETLHDE
;
A
#
# COMPACT_ATOMS: atom_id res chain seq x y z
N LEU A 1 -5.13 -11.31 -18.23
CA LEU A 1 -4.30 -10.98 -17.05
C LEU A 1 -3.80 -12.27 -16.39
N TYR A 2 -2.51 -12.37 -16.05
CA TYR A 2 -2.01 -13.47 -15.21
C TYR A 2 -1.99 -13.00 -13.76
N VAL A 3 -3.08 -13.21 -13.01
CA VAL A 3 -3.00 -13.13 -11.55
C VAL A 3 -2.42 -14.46 -11.07
N LYS A 4 -1.12 -14.49 -10.79
CA LYS A 4 -0.49 -15.68 -10.23
C LYS A 4 -0.84 -15.74 -8.74
N HIS A 5 -1.96 -16.39 -8.43
CA HIS A 5 -2.34 -16.73 -7.07
C HIS A 5 -1.39 -17.82 -6.57
N ILE A 6 -0.38 -17.48 -5.76
CA ILE A 6 0.47 -18.47 -5.09
C ILE A 6 -0.06 -18.64 -3.66
N MET A 7 -1.05 -19.50 -3.49
CA MET A 7 -1.39 -20.01 -2.16
C MET A 7 -0.45 -21.16 -1.80
N ARG A 8 0.46 -20.93 -0.84
CA ARG A 8 1.12 -22.04 -0.14
C ARG A 8 0.12 -22.63 0.88
N SER A 9 -0.74 -23.53 0.42
CA SER A 9 -1.21 -24.63 1.25
C SER A 9 -0.33 -25.85 0.95
N PRO A 10 -0.10 -26.79 1.89
CA PRO A 10 0.79 -27.91 1.67
C PRO A 10 0.45 -28.81 0.47
N ASN A 11 -0.76 -28.74 -0.10
CA ASN A 11 -1.23 -29.74 -1.06
C ASN A 11 -2.12 -29.26 -2.23
N GLU A 12 -2.28 -27.96 -2.49
CA GLU A 12 -3.07 -27.55 -3.68
C GLU A 12 -2.68 -26.15 -4.19
N GLU A 13 -2.04 -26.10 -5.36
CA GLU A 13 -1.91 -24.88 -6.17
C GLU A 13 -3.21 -24.67 -6.95
N ARG A 14 -4.08 -23.78 -6.46
CA ARG A 14 -5.26 -23.35 -7.22
C ARG A 14 -4.92 -22.10 -8.03
N GLN A 15 -4.64 -22.30 -9.32
CA GLN A 15 -4.50 -21.21 -10.27
C GLN A 15 -5.88 -20.89 -10.85
N PHE A 16 -6.48 -19.77 -10.45
CA PHE A 16 -7.69 -19.27 -11.08
C PHE A 16 -7.31 -18.25 -12.16
N VAL A 17 -7.64 -18.57 -13.41
CA VAL A 17 -7.58 -17.62 -14.53
C VAL A 17 -9.02 -17.26 -14.85
N ILE A 18 -9.37 -15.98 -14.70
CA ILE A 18 -10.65 -15.46 -15.18
C ILE A 18 -10.34 -14.70 -16.48
N PRO A 19 -10.63 -15.28 -17.66
CA PRO A 19 -10.41 -14.61 -18.94
C PRO A 19 -11.22 -13.32 -19.01
N ASP A 20 -10.66 -12.27 -19.62
CA ASP A 20 -11.32 -11.01 -19.97
C ASP A 20 -11.96 -10.20 -18.82
N TYR A 21 -11.63 -10.49 -17.57
CA TYR A 21 -12.42 -9.95 -16.45
C TYR A 21 -12.05 -8.51 -16.04
N MET A 22 -10.78 -8.09 -16.15
CA MET A 22 -10.34 -6.74 -15.77
C MET A 22 -9.06 -6.30 -16.52
N ASP A 23 -9.20 -5.36 -17.47
CA ASP A 23 -8.07 -4.61 -18.07
C ASP A 23 -7.66 -3.43 -17.16
N GLY A 24 -7.17 -3.77 -15.96
CA GLY A 24 -6.91 -2.81 -14.89
C GLY A 24 -5.50 -2.85 -14.31
N TYR A 25 -5.27 -1.98 -13.33
CA TYR A 25 -4.05 -1.94 -12.53
C TYR A 25 -3.84 -3.24 -11.74
N LEU A 26 -2.60 -3.75 -11.74
CA LEU A 26 -2.19 -4.95 -11.01
C LEU A 26 -1.86 -4.59 -9.56
N ILE A 27 -2.42 -5.34 -8.62
CA ILE A 27 -2.03 -5.23 -7.21
C ILE A 27 -0.69 -5.95 -7.01
N ASP A 28 0.23 -5.29 -6.29
CA ASP A 28 1.61 -5.77 -6.06
C ASP A 28 1.68 -7.17 -5.42
N TYR A 29 0.91 -7.39 -4.34
CA TYR A 29 1.00 -8.61 -3.55
C TYR A 29 -0.37 -9.20 -3.26
N VAL A 30 -0.54 -10.50 -3.51
CA VAL A 30 -1.77 -11.25 -3.17
C VAL A 30 -1.38 -12.58 -2.54
N LYS A 31 -1.94 -12.89 -1.37
CA LYS A 31 -1.80 -14.18 -0.70
C LYS A 31 -3.15 -14.62 -0.14
N GLY A 32 -3.69 -15.72 -0.66
CA GLY A 32 -5.06 -16.10 -0.34
C GLY A 32 -6.03 -15.02 -0.78
N LYS A 33 -6.96 -14.64 0.09
CA LYS A 33 -7.93 -13.58 -0.18
C LYS A 33 -7.52 -12.21 0.38
N VAL A 34 -6.23 -12.02 0.63
CA VAL A 34 -5.66 -10.76 1.13
C VAL A 34 -4.76 -10.19 0.05
N ALA A 35 -4.96 -8.91 -0.29
CA ALA A 35 -4.13 -8.20 -1.24
C ALA A 35 -3.54 -6.93 -0.63
N PHE A 36 -2.31 -6.60 -1.02
CA PHE A 36 -1.55 -5.47 -0.51
C PHE A 36 -0.91 -4.67 -1.65
N ASP A 37 -0.91 -3.36 -1.47
CA ASP A 37 -0.16 -2.40 -2.29
C ASP A 37 0.78 -1.58 -1.40
N MET A 38 2.02 -1.40 -1.83
CA MET A 38 3.03 -0.66 -1.09
C MET A 38 3.30 0.68 -1.78
N GLU A 39 2.79 1.76 -1.19
CA GLU A 39 2.87 3.09 -1.77
C GLU A 39 3.78 3.99 -0.94
N TRP A 40 5.00 4.22 -1.46
CA TRP A 40 6.07 4.87 -0.71
C TRP A 40 6.16 6.39 -0.92
N ASN A 41 6.21 6.86 -2.17
CA ASN A 41 6.52 8.26 -2.48
C ASN A 41 6.17 8.66 -3.92
N SER A 42 5.18 8.03 -4.55
CA SER A 42 4.81 8.36 -5.91
C SER A 42 4.27 9.79 -6.04
N LYS A 43 4.56 10.44 -7.18
CA LYS A 43 3.99 11.73 -7.57
C LYS A 43 2.74 11.57 -8.44
N ASP A 44 2.72 10.53 -9.28
CA ASP A 44 1.74 10.33 -10.36
C ASP A 44 0.98 9.01 -10.25
N GLN A 45 1.02 8.36 -9.10
CA GLN A 45 0.16 7.23 -8.76
C GLN A 45 -0.69 7.62 -7.58
N THR A 46 -2.00 7.72 -7.81
CA THR A 46 -2.92 8.10 -6.77
C THR A 46 -3.48 6.83 -6.14
N PHE A 47 -3.58 6.83 -4.81
CA PHE A 47 -4.32 5.84 -4.03
C PHE A 47 -5.71 5.49 -4.62
N ASP A 48 -6.27 6.36 -5.46
CA ASP A 48 -7.53 6.11 -6.14
C ASP A 48 -7.48 4.84 -6.98
N ARG A 49 -6.41 4.66 -7.75
CA ARG A 49 -6.23 3.47 -8.58
C ARG A 49 -6.16 2.20 -7.74
N ASP A 50 -5.42 2.24 -6.64
CA ASP A 50 -5.22 1.08 -5.77
C ASP A 50 -6.54 0.76 -5.04
N LEU A 51 -7.26 1.78 -4.56
CA LEU A 51 -8.58 1.63 -3.96
C LEU A 51 -9.64 1.12 -4.97
N TYR A 52 -9.60 1.57 -6.23
CA TYR A 52 -10.47 1.06 -7.30
C TYR A 52 -10.16 -0.40 -7.62
N ALA A 53 -8.89 -0.77 -7.66
CA ALA A 53 -8.50 -2.17 -7.85
C ALA A 53 -9.03 -3.03 -6.69
N PHE A 54 -8.77 -2.65 -5.43
CA PHE A 54 -9.30 -3.39 -4.28
C PHE A 54 -10.81 -3.53 -4.29
N ARG A 55 -11.53 -2.48 -4.69
CA ARG A 55 -12.98 -2.53 -4.87
C ARG A 55 -13.36 -3.60 -5.90
N ALA A 56 -12.78 -3.55 -7.09
CA ALA A 56 -13.11 -4.48 -8.17
C ALA A 56 -12.77 -5.93 -7.79
N PHE A 57 -11.59 -6.18 -7.21
CA PHE A 57 -11.21 -7.53 -6.77
C PHE A 57 -12.07 -8.05 -5.61
N TYR A 58 -12.59 -7.16 -4.76
CA TYR A 58 -13.50 -7.54 -3.68
C TYR A 58 -14.91 -7.85 -4.19
N GLU A 59 -15.48 -7.01 -5.06
CA GLU A 59 -16.82 -7.21 -5.64
C GLU A 59 -16.93 -8.53 -6.43
N THR A 60 -15.79 -9.08 -6.85
CA THR A 60 -15.68 -10.32 -7.62
C THR A 60 -15.35 -11.54 -6.76
N GLY A 61 -15.12 -11.33 -5.46
CA GLY A 61 -14.78 -12.38 -4.50
C GLY A 61 -13.35 -12.90 -4.58
N ILE A 62 -12.47 -12.26 -5.37
CA ILE A 62 -11.05 -12.63 -5.49
C ILE A 62 -10.30 -12.31 -4.19
N ILE A 63 -10.64 -11.19 -3.55
CA ILE A 63 -10.11 -10.80 -2.24
C ILE A 63 -11.25 -10.52 -1.27
N ASP A 64 -11.02 -10.72 0.02
CA ASP A 64 -11.94 -10.32 1.09
C ASP A 64 -11.48 -9.02 1.78
N VAL A 65 -10.20 -8.65 1.63
CA VAL A 65 -9.62 -7.44 2.23
C VAL A 65 -8.45 -6.91 1.38
N GLY A 66 -8.43 -5.59 1.18
CA GLY A 66 -7.31 -4.86 0.60
C GLY A 66 -6.45 -4.20 1.67
N GLY A 67 -5.16 -4.07 1.42
CA GLY A 67 -4.22 -3.48 2.35
C GLY A 67 -3.32 -2.46 1.68
N ILE A 68 -3.02 -1.36 2.37
CA ILE A 68 -2.05 -0.37 1.89
C ILE A 68 -1.01 -0.15 2.97
N ILE A 69 0.25 -0.24 2.56
CA ILE A 69 1.39 0.17 3.36
C ILE A 69 1.88 1.50 2.80
N THR A 70 1.93 2.54 3.64
CA THR A 70 2.43 3.85 3.24
C THR A 70 3.12 4.56 4.39
N ARG A 71 3.76 5.69 4.11
CA ARG A 71 4.44 6.52 5.11
C ARG A 71 3.48 7.46 5.83
N ASP A 72 3.75 7.71 7.11
CA ASP A 72 3.10 8.78 7.87
C ASP A 72 3.86 10.12 7.72
N VAL A 73 3.17 11.23 8.01
CA VAL A 73 3.80 12.57 8.03
C VAL A 73 4.87 12.69 9.10
N SER A 74 4.77 11.92 10.19
CA SER A 74 5.75 11.91 11.28
C SER A 74 7.14 11.43 10.86
N LEU A 75 7.32 10.86 9.66
CA LEU A 75 8.64 10.57 9.10
C LEU A 75 9.34 11.79 8.50
N ASN A 76 8.65 12.90 8.29
CA ASN A 76 9.26 14.10 7.69
C ASN A 76 10.48 14.64 8.46
N PRO A 77 10.51 14.71 9.81
CA PRO A 77 11.71 15.09 10.56
C PRO A 77 12.91 14.18 10.27
N VAL A 78 12.68 12.87 10.11
CA VAL A 78 13.75 11.92 9.73
C VAL A 78 14.25 12.22 8.32
N PHE A 79 13.36 12.50 7.37
CA PHE A 79 13.78 12.88 6.01
C PHE A 79 14.49 14.23 5.97
N GLN A 80 14.22 15.13 6.91
CA GLN A 80 14.91 16.40 7.07
C GLN A 80 16.32 16.19 7.62
N SER A 81 16.52 15.38 8.67
CA SER A 81 17.84 15.09 9.22
C SER A 81 18.76 14.43 8.19
N LEU A 82 18.19 13.54 7.36
CA LEU A 82 18.90 12.89 6.25
C LEU A 82 19.14 13.79 5.02
N GLY A 83 18.63 15.03 5.00
CA GLY A 83 18.78 15.94 3.86
C GLY A 83 18.00 15.55 2.60
N ILE A 84 17.07 14.58 2.69
CA ILE A 84 16.31 14.03 1.54
C ILE A 84 14.88 14.56 1.44
N MET A 85 14.45 15.48 2.32
CA MET A 85 13.09 16.00 2.39
C MET A 85 12.54 16.53 1.05
N LYS A 86 13.39 17.06 0.17
CA LYS A 86 13.00 17.53 -1.18
C LYS A 86 12.32 16.44 -2.02
N LYS A 87 12.61 15.16 -1.75
CA LYS A 87 11.98 14.01 -2.42
C LYS A 87 10.59 13.69 -1.85
N TYR A 88 10.32 14.00 -0.58
CA TYR A 88 9.15 13.55 0.19
C TYR A 88 8.14 14.67 0.48
N GLY A 89 8.04 15.64 -0.43
CA GLY A 89 7.15 16.79 -0.29
C GLY A 89 5.66 16.47 -0.29
N ALA A 90 4.83 17.49 -0.06
CA ALA A 90 3.38 17.34 0.04
C ALA A 90 2.70 16.80 -1.25
N SER A 91 3.37 16.87 -2.40
CA SER A 91 2.87 16.35 -3.68
C SER A 91 3.04 14.84 -3.83
N THR A 92 3.81 14.16 -2.99
CA THR A 92 3.92 12.68 -3.04
C THR A 92 2.86 12.00 -2.19
N THR A 93 2.77 10.67 -2.28
CA THR A 93 1.89 9.82 -1.47
C THR A 93 2.35 9.73 0.00
N TRP A 94 1.38 9.68 0.90
CA TRP A 94 1.51 9.50 2.35
C TRP A 94 0.10 9.37 2.97
N LEU A 95 0.02 8.95 4.23
CA LEU A 95 -1.24 8.66 4.91
C LEU A 95 -2.29 9.79 4.81
N GLY A 96 -1.89 11.06 4.95
CA GLY A 96 -2.82 12.19 4.90
C GLY A 96 -3.46 12.41 3.52
N LYS A 97 -2.90 11.86 2.45
CA LYS A 97 -3.56 11.81 1.14
C LYS A 97 -4.49 10.62 0.98
N LEU A 98 -4.21 9.52 1.68
CA LEU A 98 -5.04 8.33 1.65
C LEU A 98 -6.34 8.52 2.44
N LEU A 99 -6.27 9.08 3.65
CA LEU A 99 -7.42 9.19 4.55
C LEU A 99 -8.65 9.90 3.93
N PRO A 100 -8.52 11.04 3.20
CA PRO A 100 -9.67 11.66 2.54
C PRO A 100 -10.35 10.75 1.49
N ARG A 101 -9.58 9.89 0.82
CA ARG A 101 -10.07 8.95 -0.20
C ARG A 101 -10.83 7.78 0.43
N ILE A 102 -10.34 7.30 1.57
CA ILE A 102 -11.05 6.30 2.38
C ILE A 102 -12.36 6.90 2.91
N ARG A 103 -12.33 8.12 3.46
CA ARG A 103 -13.53 8.80 3.98
C ARG A 103 -14.58 9.05 2.91
N THR A 104 -14.16 9.30 1.67
CA THR A 104 -15.04 9.43 0.51
C THR A 104 -15.41 8.07 -0.12
N ARG A 105 -15.09 6.95 0.55
CA ARG A 105 -15.42 5.58 0.16
C ARG A 105 -14.97 5.18 -1.24
N ARG A 106 -13.79 5.63 -1.68
CA ARG A 106 -13.24 5.24 -3.01
C ARG A 106 -12.97 3.74 -3.16
N HIS A 107 -12.84 3.01 -2.05
CA HIS A 107 -12.75 1.55 -1.99
C HIS A 107 -14.11 0.81 -2.08
N GLY A 108 -15.22 1.55 -2.18
CA GLY A 108 -16.56 0.98 -2.22
C GLY A 108 -16.89 0.15 -0.97
N GLY A 109 -17.15 -1.14 -1.20
CA GLY A 109 -17.46 -2.12 -0.16
C GLY A 109 -16.25 -2.88 0.40
N CYS A 110 -15.07 -2.77 -0.22
CA CYS A 110 -13.89 -3.55 0.17
C CYS A 110 -13.39 -3.14 1.56
N PRO A 111 -13.31 -4.06 2.54
CA PRO A 111 -12.62 -3.82 3.80
C PRO A 111 -11.15 -3.46 3.57
N LEU A 112 -10.63 -2.52 4.35
CA LEU A 112 -9.25 -2.03 4.23
C LEU A 112 -8.45 -2.25 5.51
N PHE A 113 -7.21 -2.71 5.36
CA PHE A 113 -6.19 -2.73 6.42
C PHE A 113 -5.03 -1.79 6.07
N ILE A 114 -4.89 -0.69 6.83
CA ILE A 114 -3.92 0.36 6.51
C ILE A 114 -2.76 0.33 7.51
N VAL A 115 -1.54 0.26 6.99
CA VAL A 115 -0.31 0.35 7.78
C VAL A 115 0.40 1.65 7.43
N ALA A 116 0.57 2.50 8.44
CA ALA A 116 1.33 3.74 8.32
C ALA A 116 2.67 3.59 9.02
N ILE A 117 3.76 3.63 8.25
CA ILE A 117 5.12 3.55 8.78
C ILE A 117 5.45 4.87 9.49
N LYS A 118 5.94 4.76 10.72
CA LYS A 118 6.26 5.88 11.62
C LYS A 118 7.73 5.77 12.07
N PRO A 119 8.30 6.85 12.64
CA PRO A 119 9.69 6.83 13.11
C PRO A 119 10.02 5.68 14.06
N GLY A 120 9.09 5.27 14.92
CA GLY A 120 9.30 4.12 15.84
C GLY A 120 9.49 2.76 15.17
N CYS A 121 9.37 2.67 13.84
CA CYS A 121 9.71 1.48 13.06
C CYS A 121 11.19 1.43 12.64
N ILE A 122 11.97 2.48 12.90
CA ILE A 122 13.38 2.61 12.53
C ILE A 122 14.21 2.21 13.75
N ALA A 123 14.94 1.09 13.65
CA ALA A 123 15.64 0.48 14.78
C ALA A 123 16.88 1.27 15.25
N ASP A 124 17.49 2.03 14.34
CA ASP A 124 18.75 2.75 14.50
C ASP A 124 18.59 4.27 14.62
N LEU A 125 17.35 4.76 14.72
CA LEU A 125 17.04 6.20 14.74
C LEU A 125 17.68 6.95 15.91
N GLU A 126 17.86 6.28 17.05
CA GLU A 126 18.44 6.84 18.27
C GLU A 126 19.99 6.79 18.30
N ASN A 127 20.62 6.05 17.37
CA ASN A 127 22.08 5.87 17.36
C ASN A 127 22.83 6.95 16.57
N GLU A 128 22.16 7.81 15.79
CA GLU A 128 22.80 8.88 15.02
C GLU A 128 22.85 10.23 15.77
N THR A 129 22.22 10.37 16.94
CA THR A 129 22.17 11.64 17.69
C THR A 129 23.30 11.84 18.70
N LEU A 130 24.30 10.94 18.76
CA LEU A 130 25.37 10.94 19.77
C LEU A 130 26.80 11.13 19.22
N HIS A 131 26.95 11.56 17.96
CA HIS A 131 28.30 11.70 17.36
C HIS A 131 28.70 13.10 16.87
N ASP A 132 27.93 14.14 17.22
CA ASP A 132 28.36 15.53 17.01
C ASP A 132 28.54 16.25 18.37
N GLU A 133 29.63 15.94 19.07
CA GLU A 133 30.31 16.83 20.03
C GLU A 133 31.79 17.01 19.64
#